data_AF-A0A7U4QJT8-F1
#
_entry.id   AF-A0A7U4QJT8-F1
#
_cell.length_a   1.000
_cell.length_b   1.000
_cell.length_c   1.000
_cell.angle_alpha   90.00
_cell.angle_beta   90.00
_cell.angle_gamma   90.00
#
_symmetry.space_group_name_H-M   'P 1'
#
loop_
_entity.id
_entity.type
_entity.pdbx_description
1 polymer ?
#
loop_
_entity_poly.entity_id
_entity_poly.type
_entity_poly.pdbx_seq_one_letter_code
_entity_poly.pdbx_strand_id
1 'polypeptide(L)'
;MAKNKLLTCLKKRNYLNTPVFERKECVKYGELFQKQGFLSDAIDFFAKAEAKEKLEELLPQVIIEGDVFLFTKIYQALKRKPSTSDWEKIGEIAFKLGKWQFALKAFQAAENKERTKEIKQLLEKEGMFFSGTSDLPFLKQKTSKLGKRK
;
A
#
# COMPACT_ATOMS: atom_id res chain seq x y z
N MET A 1 9.53 8.73 30.76
CA MET A 1 9.64 8.06 29.44
C MET A 1 8.24 7.65 28.99
N ALA A 2 7.47 8.57 28.40
CA ALA A 2 6.12 8.25 27.95
C ALA A 2 6.23 7.26 26.79
N LYS A 3 5.79 6.02 27.01
CA LYS A 3 5.75 4.98 25.99
C LYS A 3 4.92 5.53 24.84
N ASN A 4 5.54 5.76 23.67
CA ASN A 4 4.88 6.04 22.39
C ASN A 4 4.08 4.79 21.95
N LYS A 5 3.09 4.42 22.77
CA LYS A 5 2.26 3.26 22.54
C LYS A 5 1.28 3.62 21.45
N LEU A 6 1.45 3.00 20.28
CA LEU A 6 0.48 3.12 19.20
C LEU A 6 -0.92 2.77 19.70
N LEU A 7 -1.92 3.39 19.07
CA LEU A 7 -3.31 3.03 19.29
C LEU A 7 -3.50 1.54 19.02
N THR A 8 -4.26 0.86 19.89
CA THR A 8 -4.69 -0.51 19.60
C THR A 8 -5.55 -0.52 18.34
N CYS A 9 -5.59 -1.64 17.62
CA CYS A 9 -6.31 -1.75 16.34
C CYS A 9 -7.77 -1.28 16.44
N LEU A 10 -8.47 -1.64 17.52
CA LEU A 10 -9.85 -1.19 17.78
C LEU A 10 -9.95 0.31 18.04
N LYS A 11 -9.02 0.88 18.81
CA LYS A 11 -8.99 2.33 19.09
C LYS A 11 -8.69 3.11 17.81
N LYS A 12 -7.74 2.66 17.00
CA LYS A 12 -7.42 3.26 15.70
C LYS A 12 -8.66 3.29 14.79
N ARG A 13 -9.33 2.15 14.62
CA ARG A 13 -10.55 2.05 13.79
C ARG A 13 -11.62 3.03 14.26
N ASN A 14 -11.93 3.02 15.55
CA ASN A 14 -12.95 3.91 16.10
C ASN A 14 -12.58 5.38 15.88
N TYR A 15 -11.32 5.74 16.11
CA TYR A 15 -10.83 7.10 15.91
C TYR A 15 -10.91 7.53 14.44
N LEU A 16 -10.48 6.69 13.49
CA LEU A 16 -10.56 6.99 12.06
C LEU A 16 -12.01 7.08 11.54
N ASN A 17 -12.95 6.37 12.16
CA ASN A 17 -14.36 6.40 11.74
C ASN A 17 -15.21 7.45 12.47
N THR A 18 -14.67 8.12 13.50
CA THR A 18 -15.42 9.16 14.23
C THR A 18 -15.51 10.44 13.36
N PRO A 19 -16.71 11.04 13.19
CA PRO A 19 -16.88 12.21 12.32
C PRO A 19 -16.27 13.49 12.92
N VAL A 20 -16.27 13.62 14.25
CA VAL A 20 -15.63 14.73 14.96
C VAL A 20 -14.21 14.30 15.32
N PHE A 21 -13.21 15.04 14.86
CA PHE A 21 -11.80 14.78 15.15
C PHE A 21 -11.00 16.08 15.14
N GLU A 22 -9.90 16.11 15.89
CA GLU A 22 -8.96 17.22 15.86
C GLU A 22 -7.89 16.99 14.79
N ARG A 23 -7.80 17.88 13.80
CA ARG A 23 -6.82 17.77 12.70
C ARG A 23 -5.39 17.66 13.22
N LYS A 24 -5.03 18.46 14.23
CA LYS A 24 -3.69 18.46 14.85
C LYS A 24 -3.36 17.11 15.47
N GLU A 25 -4.33 16.46 16.10
CA GLU A 25 -4.13 15.15 16.71
C GLU A 25 -4.01 14.05 15.65
N CYS A 26 -4.79 14.11 14.57
CA CYS A 26 -4.61 13.22 13.41
C CYS A 26 -3.20 13.32 12.81
N VAL A 27 -2.67 14.54 12.62
CA VAL A 27 -1.30 14.73 12.12
C VAL A 27 -0.28 14.11 13.08
N LYS A 28 -0.41 14.33 14.39
CA LYS A 28 0.49 13.73 15.39
C LYS A 28 0.48 12.20 15.33
N TYR A 29 -0.69 11.57 15.22
CA TYR A 29 -0.75 10.12 15.07
C TYR A 29 -0.15 9.66 13.74
N GLY A 30 -0.41 10.37 12.64
CA GLY A 30 0.21 10.06 11.35
C GLY A 30 1.75 10.04 11.44
N GLU A 31 2.34 11.05 12.08
CA GLU A 31 3.79 11.11 12.30
C GLU A 31 4.30 9.98 13.22
N LEU A 32 3.53 9.59 14.24
CA LEU A 32 3.86 8.45 15.10
C LEU A 32 3.86 7.12 14.34
N PHE A 33 2.87 6.89 13.49
CA PHE A 33 2.81 5.68 12.65
C PHE A 33 3.91 5.68 11.59
N GLN A 34 4.20 6.84 10.98
CA GLN A 34 5.30 7.02 10.03
C GLN A 34 6.65 6.66 10.67
N LYS A 35 6.96 7.20 11.87
CA LYS A 35 8.20 6.91 12.60
C LYS A 35 8.38 5.45 12.96
N GLN A 36 7.31 4.67 12.97
CA GLN A 36 7.32 3.24 13.26
C GLN A 36 7.25 2.37 12.00
N GLY A 37 7.29 2.97 10.80
CA GLY A 37 7.25 2.25 9.51
C GLY A 37 5.86 1.82 9.06
N PHE A 38 4.79 2.17 9.80
CA PHE A 38 3.42 1.84 9.43
C PHE A 38 2.85 2.88 8.45
N LEU A 39 3.40 2.93 7.24
CA LEU A 39 3.07 3.96 6.24
C LEU A 39 1.60 3.96 5.82
N SER A 40 0.98 2.78 5.64
CA SER A 40 -0.45 2.69 5.31
C SER A 40 -1.32 3.42 6.34
N ASP A 41 -0.99 3.24 7.61
CA ASP A 41 -1.71 3.83 8.74
C ASP A 41 -1.45 5.33 8.81
N ALA A 42 -0.20 5.74 8.62
CA ALA A 42 0.16 7.15 8.56
C ALA A 42 -0.63 7.89 7.48
N ILE A 43 -0.74 7.30 6.28
CA ILE A 43 -1.52 7.86 5.17
C ILE A 43 -3.01 8.00 5.55
N ASP A 44 -3.61 7.04 6.25
CA ASP A 44 -5.01 7.16 6.69
C ASP A 44 -5.22 8.34 7.64
N PHE A 45 -4.28 8.55 8.57
CA PHE A 45 -4.33 9.67 9.50
C PHE A 45 -4.11 11.02 8.79
N PHE A 46 -3.15 11.10 7.87
CA PHE A 46 -2.90 12.31 7.10
C PHE A 46 -4.03 12.63 6.12
N ALA A 47 -4.61 11.61 5.48
CA ALA A 47 -5.78 11.76 4.62
C ALA A 47 -6.98 12.30 5.40
N LYS A 48 -7.23 11.75 6.59
CA LYS A 48 -8.28 12.23 7.49
C LYS A 48 -8.03 13.66 7.95
N ALA A 49 -6.77 14.02 8.23
CA ALA A 49 -6.40 15.38 8.60
C ALA A 49 -6.43 16.39 7.44
N GLU A 50 -6.64 15.93 6.19
CA GLU A 50 -6.44 16.72 4.97
C GLU A 50 -5.03 17.33 4.86
N ALA A 51 -4.03 16.67 5.47
CA ALA A 51 -2.65 17.15 5.53
C ALA A 51 -1.91 16.84 4.22
N LYS A 52 -2.19 17.63 3.17
CA LYS A 52 -1.63 17.42 1.83
C LYS A 52 -0.11 17.45 1.79
N GLU A 53 0.50 18.39 2.51
CA GLU A 53 1.97 18.53 2.59
C GLU A 53 2.61 17.24 3.13
N LYS A 54 2.05 16.66 4.21
CA LYS A 54 2.53 15.41 4.79
C LYS A 54 2.37 14.21 3.87
N LEU A 55 1.31 14.18 3.06
CA LEU A 55 1.10 13.17 2.04
C LEU A 55 2.12 13.30 0.89
N GLU A 56 2.43 14.53 0.47
CA GLU A 56 3.45 14.80 -0.55
C GLU A 56 4.87 14.46 -0.06
N GLU A 57 5.19 14.72 1.21
CA GLU A 57 6.45 14.32 1.86
C GLU A 57 6.68 12.79 1.84
N LEU A 58 5.62 11.98 1.85
CA LEU A 58 5.70 10.52 1.81
C LEU A 58 5.93 9.96 0.40
N LEU A 59 5.63 10.71 -0.66
CA LEU A 59 5.71 10.21 -2.04
C LEU A 59 7.11 9.70 -2.40
N PRO A 60 8.23 10.43 -2.14
CA PRO A 60 9.56 9.95 -2.49
C PRO A 60 9.89 8.61 -1.82
N GLN A 61 9.53 8.44 -0.55
CA GLN A 61 9.77 7.21 0.18
C GLN A 61 9.02 6.03 -0.45
N VAL A 62 7.72 6.22 -0.71
CA VAL A 62 6.86 5.18 -1.29
C VAL A 62 7.31 4.79 -2.71
N ILE A 63 7.78 5.78 -3.49
CA ILE A 63 8.33 5.54 -4.83
C ILE A 63 9.61 4.70 -4.75
N ILE A 64 10.54 5.04 -3.85
CA ILE A 64 11.80 4.30 -3.66
C ILE A 64 11.53 2.87 -3.18
N GLU A 65 10.56 2.68 -2.30
CA GLU A 65 10.15 1.35 -1.84
C GLU A 65 9.42 0.55 -2.93
N GLY A 66 8.99 1.17 -4.02
CA GLY A 66 8.23 0.53 -5.09
C GLY A 66 6.85 0.02 -4.62
N ASP A 67 6.26 0.65 -3.62
CA ASP A 67 4.93 0.27 -3.10
C ASP A 67 3.83 1.01 -3.87
N VAL A 68 3.39 0.36 -4.95
CA VAL A 68 2.35 0.89 -5.84
C VAL A 68 1.00 1.02 -5.13
N PHE A 69 0.73 0.22 -4.09
CA PHE A 69 -0.49 0.35 -3.32
C PHE A 69 -0.49 1.64 -2.50
N LEU A 70 0.57 1.90 -1.72
CA LEU A 70 0.66 3.13 -0.94
C LEU A 70 0.71 4.36 -1.84
N PHE A 71 1.35 4.27 -2.99
CA PHE A 71 1.38 5.34 -3.99
C PHE A 71 -0.03 5.68 -4.46
N THR A 72 -0.82 4.67 -4.85
CA THR A 72 -2.22 4.89 -5.26
C THR A 72 -3.03 5.54 -4.15
N LYS A 73 -2.82 5.11 -2.90
CA LYS A 73 -3.53 5.59 -1.71
C LYS A 73 -3.25 7.06 -1.43
N ILE A 74 -1.99 7.49 -1.57
CA ILE A 74 -1.60 8.90 -1.40
C ILE A 74 -2.29 9.77 -2.45
N TYR A 75 -2.26 9.39 -3.73
CA TYR A 75 -2.90 10.17 -4.78
C TYR A 75 -4.43 10.25 -4.64
N GLN A 76 -5.06 9.16 -4.19
CA GLN A 76 -6.48 9.16 -3.84
C GLN A 76 -6.78 10.15 -2.70
N ALA A 77 -5.97 10.15 -1.64
CA ALA A 77 -6.11 11.09 -0.53
C ALA A 77 -5.89 12.55 -0.96
N LEU A 78 -4.95 12.80 -1.87
CA LEU A 78 -4.71 14.12 -2.47
C LEU A 78 -5.80 14.53 -3.47
N LYS A 79 -6.71 13.63 -3.86
CA LYS A 79 -7.71 13.80 -4.92
C LYS A 79 -7.08 14.22 -6.25
N ARG A 80 -5.89 13.69 -6.54
CA ARG A 80 -5.13 13.92 -7.78
C ARG A 80 -4.93 12.60 -8.51
N LYS A 81 -4.67 12.66 -9.81
CA LYS A 81 -4.28 11.50 -10.61
C LYS A 81 -2.77 11.55 -10.87
N PRO A 82 -2.04 10.43 -10.70
CA PRO A 82 -0.66 10.35 -11.15
C PRO A 82 -0.57 10.51 -12.66
N SER A 83 0.53 11.09 -13.15
CA SER A 83 0.81 11.12 -14.58
C SER A 83 1.26 9.74 -15.06
N THR A 84 1.20 9.50 -16.37
CA THR A 84 1.75 8.28 -16.99
C THR A 84 3.23 8.09 -16.62
N SER A 85 4.02 9.17 -16.62
CA SER A 85 5.44 9.12 -16.24
C SER A 85 5.63 8.69 -14.78
N ASP A 86 4.77 9.10 -13.86
CA ASP A 86 4.87 8.70 -12.45
C ASP A 86 4.56 7.21 -12.27
N TRP A 87 3.58 6.68 -13.02
CA TRP A 87 3.28 5.26 -13.05
C TRP A 87 4.43 4.43 -13.61
N GLU A 88 5.08 4.89 -14.68
CA GLU A 88 6.24 4.20 -15.24
C GLU A 88 7.41 4.19 -14.27
N LYS A 89 7.72 5.32 -13.62
CA LYS A 89 8.80 5.42 -12.63
C LYS A 89 8.62 4.43 -11.48
N ILE A 90 7.45 4.40 -10.84
CA ILE A 90 7.21 3.47 -9.74
C ILE A 90 7.15 2.01 -10.22
N GLY A 91 6.64 1.78 -11.44
CA GLY A 91 6.64 0.47 -12.08
C GLY A 91 8.04 -0.08 -12.30
N GLU A 92 8.96 0.75 -12.80
CA GLU A 92 10.37 0.38 -12.99
C GLU A 92 11.08 0.09 -11.67
N ILE A 93 10.84 0.90 -10.64
CA ILE A 93 11.44 0.67 -9.31
C ILE A 93 10.90 -0.63 -8.72
N ALA A 94 9.58 -0.84 -8.74
CA ALA A 94 8.97 -2.08 -8.28
C ALA A 94 9.50 -3.30 -9.05
N PHE A 95 9.73 -3.17 -10.36
CA PHE A 95 10.30 -4.23 -11.18
C PHE A 95 11.74 -4.57 -10.76
N LYS A 96 12.59 -3.55 -10.59
CA LYS A 96 13.99 -3.71 -10.12
C LYS A 96 14.07 -4.34 -8.73
N LEU A 97 13.09 -4.07 -7.87
CA LEU A 97 12.98 -4.66 -6.53
C LEU A 97 12.38 -6.08 -6.52
N GLY A 98 12.05 -6.65 -7.67
CA GLY A 98 11.40 -7.97 -7.77
C GLY A 98 9.93 -7.98 -7.36
N LYS A 99 9.32 -6.81 -7.13
CA LYS A 99 7.89 -6.66 -6.77
C LYS A 99 7.02 -6.67 -8.03
N TRP A 100 7.07 -7.76 -8.79
CA TRP A 100 6.49 -7.85 -10.13
C TRP A 100 4.98 -7.59 -10.19
N GLN A 101 4.21 -7.96 -9.15
CA GLN A 101 2.78 -7.66 -9.08
C GLN A 101 2.50 -6.15 -9.01
N PHE A 102 3.31 -5.43 -8.23
CA PHE A 102 3.22 -3.97 -8.15
C PHE A 102 3.67 -3.33 -9.45
N ALA A 103 4.80 -3.78 -10.00
CA ALA A 103 5.28 -3.33 -11.31
C ALA A 103 4.21 -3.48 -12.39
N LEU A 104 3.57 -4.65 -12.46
CA LEU A 104 2.50 -4.92 -13.40
C LEU A 104 1.32 -3.95 -13.24
N LYS A 105 0.86 -3.73 -12.01
CA LYS A 105 -0.24 -2.80 -11.73
C LYS A 105 0.11 -1.38 -12.17
N ALA A 106 1.34 -0.95 -11.93
CA ALA A 106 1.81 0.37 -12.35
C ALA A 106 1.89 0.50 -13.88
N PHE A 107 2.46 -0.49 -14.59
CA PHE A 107 2.53 -0.45 -16.06
C PHE A 107 1.16 -0.58 -16.74
N GLN A 108 0.21 -1.30 -16.12
CA GLN A 108 -1.18 -1.30 -16.58
C GLN A 108 -1.82 0.08 -16.43
N ALA A 109 -1.58 0.77 -15.30
CA ALA A 109 -2.07 2.12 -15.08
C ALA A 109 -1.38 3.17 -15.99
N ALA A 110 -0.16 2.90 -16.44
CA ALA A 110 0.55 3.68 -17.45
C ALA A 110 0.14 3.34 -18.90
N GLU A 111 -0.74 2.36 -19.12
CA GLU A 111 -1.08 1.82 -20.45
C GLU A 111 0.14 1.29 -21.25
N ASN A 112 1.24 0.96 -20.56
CA ASN A 112 2.46 0.46 -21.18
C ASN A 112 2.32 -1.05 -21.47
N LYS A 113 1.80 -1.35 -22.68
CA LYS A 113 1.48 -2.71 -23.13
C LYS A 113 2.71 -3.61 -23.24
N GLU A 114 3.87 -3.06 -23.60
CA GLU A 114 5.11 -3.82 -23.79
C GLU A 114 5.61 -4.36 -22.45
N ARG A 115 5.82 -3.47 -21.47
CA ARG A 115 6.23 -3.85 -20.10
C ARG A 115 5.23 -4.77 -19.42
N THR A 116 3.94 -4.54 -19.63
CA THR A 116 2.88 -5.40 -19.08
C THR A 116 2.99 -6.83 -19.61
N LYS A 117 3.28 -7.03 -20.90
CA LYS A 117 3.46 -8.36 -21.49
C LYS A 117 4.74 -9.04 -20.97
N GLU A 118 5.84 -8.30 -20.91
CA GLU A 118 7.13 -8.79 -20.41
C GLU A 118 6.99 -9.35 -18.98
N ILE A 119 6.37 -8.59 -18.08
CA ILE A 119 6.17 -9.00 -16.69
C ILE A 119 5.22 -10.19 -16.57
N LYS A 120 4.15 -10.25 -17.38
CA LYS A 120 3.25 -11.40 -17.39
C LYS A 120 3.97 -12.69 -17.78
N GLN A 121 4.78 -12.65 -18.83
CA GLN A 121 5.58 -13.79 -19.24
C GLN A 121 6.60 -14.20 -18.17
N LEU A 122 7.18 -13.23 -17.47
CA LEU A 122 8.12 -13.49 -16.37
C LEU A 122 7.41 -14.17 -15.19
N LEU A 123 6.24 -13.67 -14.79
CA LEU A 123 5.40 -14.26 -13.74
C LEU A 123 4.95 -15.69 -14.07
N GLU A 124 4.57 -15.94 -15.34
CA GLU A 124 4.20 -17.27 -15.82
C GLU A 124 5.38 -18.25 -15.76
N LYS A 125 6.58 -17.82 -16.16
CA LYS A 125 7.81 -18.63 -16.10
C LYS A 125 8.23 -18.96 -14.66
N GLU A 126 8.04 -18.02 -13.73
CA GLU A 126 8.31 -18.18 -12.30
C GLU A 126 7.26 -19.04 -11.57
N GLY A 127 6.17 -19.44 -12.25
CA GLY A 127 5.09 -20.25 -11.66
C GLY A 127 4.20 -19.47 -10.69
N MET A 128 4.26 -18.13 -10.69
CA MET A 128 3.38 -17.27 -9.90
C MET A 128 2.10 -16.97 -10.68
N PHE A 129 1.02 -17.69 -10.33
CA PHE A 129 -0.28 -17.56 -11.00
C PHE A 129 -1.08 -16.33 -10.55
N PHE A 130 -1.78 -15.74 -11.52
CA PHE A 130 -2.80 -14.72 -11.33
C PHE A 130 -4.08 -15.33 -10.75
N SER A 131 -4.45 -15.02 -9.51
CA SER A 131 -5.87 -14.99 -9.16
C SER A 131 -6.43 -13.65 -9.61
N GLY A 132 -7.15 -13.65 -10.72
CA GLY A 132 -7.78 -12.45 -11.31
C GLY A 132 -8.87 -11.81 -10.44
N THR A 133 -9.06 -12.25 -9.21
CA THR A 133 -10.00 -11.70 -8.25
C THR A 133 -9.43 -11.84 -6.83
N SER A 134 -9.52 -10.75 -6.06
CA SER A 134 -9.19 -10.60 -4.64
C SER A 134 -7.72 -10.57 -4.20
N ASP A 135 -7.46 -9.56 -3.38
CA ASP A 135 -6.26 -9.29 -2.61
C ASP A 135 -5.73 -10.52 -1.85
N LEU A 136 -4.39 -10.56 -1.73
CA LEU A 136 -3.56 -11.48 -0.94
C LEU A 136 -3.21 -12.84 -1.59
N PRO A 137 -1.91 -13.22 -1.59
CA PRO A 137 -1.49 -14.56 -1.98
C PRO A 137 -2.03 -15.59 -0.98
N PHE A 138 -3.02 -16.37 -1.40
CA PHE A 138 -3.44 -17.55 -0.64
C PHE A 138 -2.39 -18.65 -0.82
N LEU A 139 -1.48 -18.78 0.15
CA LEU A 139 -0.69 -19.99 0.31
C LEU A 139 -1.65 -21.15 0.51
N LYS A 140 -1.64 -22.10 -0.43
CA LYS A 140 -2.41 -23.34 -0.40
C LYS A 140 -2.08 -24.11 0.87
N GLN A 141 -2.83 -23.88 1.95
CA GLN A 141 -2.70 -24.67 3.17
C GLN A 141 -3.06 -26.12 2.82
N LYS A 142 -2.08 -27.02 2.88
CA LYS A 142 -2.33 -28.46 2.87
C LYS A 142 -3.27 -28.75 4.04
N THR A 143 -4.49 -29.16 3.74
CA THR A 143 -5.42 -29.69 4.73
C THR A 143 -4.87 -31.02 5.25
N SER A 144 -4.08 -30.97 6.31
CA SER A 144 -3.82 -32.15 7.13
C SER A 144 -5.13 -32.50 7.85
N LYS A 145 -5.67 -33.67 7.52
CA LYS A 145 -6.83 -34.27 8.18
C LYS A 145 -6.56 -34.36 9.69
N LEU A 146 -7.15 -33.48 10.48
CA LEU A 146 -7.23 -33.65 11.93
C LEU A 146 -8.50 -34.44 12.27
N GLY A 147 -8.26 -35.58 12.90
CA GLY A 147 -9.22 -36.64 13.15
C GLY A 147 -10.40 -36.24 14.02
N LYS A 148 -11.49 -36.99 13.80
CA LYS A 148 -12.70 -37.01 14.61
C LYS A 148 -12.34 -37.21 16.09
N ARG A 149 -12.75 -36.28 16.95
CA ARG A 149 -12.88 -36.56 18.38
C ARG A 149 -14.24 -37.21 18.60
N LYS A 150 -14.22 -38.36 19.28
CA LYS A 150 -15.37 -39.08 19.81
C LYS A 150 -16.06 -38.27 20.89
#